data_AF-A0A318UGA5-F1
#
_entry.id   AF-A0A318UGA5-F1
#
_cell.length_a   1.000
_cell.length_b   1.000
_cell.length_c   1.000
_cell.angle_alpha   90.00
_cell.angle_beta   90.00
_cell.angle_gamma   90.00
#
_symmetry.space_group_name_H-M   'P 1'
#
loop_
_entity.id
_entity.type
_entity.pdbx_description
1 polymer ?
#
loop_
_entity_poly.entity_id
_entity_poly.type
_entity_poly.pdbx_seq_one_letter_code
_entity_poly.pdbx_strand_id
1 'polypeptide(L)'
;MPFSNKFSQTRDQLKEYFRKGKVPTEKHYADLIDSVVNKVDDGFLKNEEFGFNIHSTGKSKTFVSLYPENNSADPFFVITKDQAKPKSLKLQPYVAGDDNVAKSFYFGADGNLGLGKLADNGLKLDVAGFVGMQGRVGNFRSGKFPADGQWHTLVKDLDNCHAYEVVARTGAKGKGKFALMHAIALGVYGKRGSKVKKNRTCYGFFWNHLNLRWIGTTHNYALQIRTNSNYGTGVQIFFKVTQLWNDHAFLEEDYFYKND
;
A
#
# COMPACT_ATOMS: atom_id res chain seq x y z
N MET A 1 -30.38 -14.80 -15.67
CA MET A 1 -30.25 -15.69 -16.84
C MET A 1 -28.88 -16.34 -16.74
N PRO A 2 -28.80 -17.68 -16.78
CA PRO A 2 -27.52 -18.38 -16.68
C PRO A 2 -26.65 -17.96 -17.86
N PHE A 3 -25.33 -17.96 -17.68
CA PHE A 3 -24.39 -17.84 -18.79
C PHE A 3 -24.75 -18.91 -19.83
N SER A 4 -25.35 -18.50 -20.95
CA SER A 4 -25.46 -19.37 -22.11
C SER A 4 -24.03 -19.60 -22.56
N ASN A 5 -23.52 -20.79 -22.29
CA ASN A 5 -22.20 -21.20 -22.74
C ASN A 5 -22.24 -21.15 -24.28
N LYS A 6 -21.74 -20.05 -24.86
CA LYS A 6 -21.78 -19.82 -26.32
C LYS A 6 -20.92 -20.81 -27.10
N PHE A 7 -20.16 -21.68 -26.41
CA PHE A 7 -19.41 -22.77 -27.00
C PHE A 7 -19.94 -24.11 -26.51
N SER A 8 -20.92 -24.65 -27.24
CA SER A 8 -21.38 -26.03 -27.04
C SER A 8 -20.44 -27.06 -27.69
N GLN A 9 -19.41 -26.61 -28.41
CA GLN A 9 -18.54 -27.48 -29.20
C GLN A 9 -17.05 -27.19 -28.99
N THR A 10 -16.27 -28.24 -28.84
CA THR A 10 -14.80 -28.16 -28.78
C THR A 10 -14.22 -27.90 -30.16
N ARG A 11 -12.97 -27.40 -30.21
CA ARG A 11 -12.25 -27.23 -31.49
C ARG A 11 -12.14 -28.54 -32.26
N ASP A 12 -12.07 -29.68 -31.59
CA ASP A 12 -11.99 -30.98 -32.28
C ASP A 12 -13.34 -31.39 -32.87
N GLN A 13 -14.45 -31.07 -32.20
CA GLN A 13 -15.80 -31.24 -32.78
C GLN A 13 -16.00 -30.31 -33.99
N LEU A 14 -15.53 -29.06 -33.92
CA LEU A 14 -15.58 -28.14 -35.06
C LEU A 14 -14.76 -28.65 -36.24
N LYS A 15 -13.54 -29.18 -36.00
CA LYS A 15 -12.67 -29.74 -37.06
C LYS A 15 -13.32 -30.92 -37.81
N GLU A 16 -14.17 -31.74 -37.16
CA GLU A 16 -14.85 -32.86 -37.83
C GLU A 16 -15.73 -32.39 -38.99
N TYR A 17 -16.36 -31.21 -38.88
CA TYR A 17 -17.24 -30.68 -39.92
C TYR A 17 -16.51 -30.28 -41.20
N PHE A 18 -15.18 -30.07 -41.12
CA PHE A 18 -14.35 -29.59 -42.23
C PHE A 18 -13.34 -30.65 -42.73
N ARG A 19 -13.48 -31.92 -42.35
CA ARG A 19 -12.64 -33.01 -42.88
C ARG A 19 -12.93 -33.28 -44.36
N LYS A 20 -11.92 -33.82 -45.06
CA LYS A 20 -12.01 -34.19 -46.48
C LYS A 20 -13.24 -35.07 -46.73
N GLY A 21 -14.08 -34.65 -47.68
CA GLY A 21 -15.32 -35.35 -48.05
C GLY A 21 -16.57 -34.94 -47.25
N LYS A 22 -16.46 -34.02 -46.29
CA LYS A 22 -17.59 -33.37 -45.64
C LYS A 22 -17.94 -32.06 -46.35
N VAL A 23 -19.22 -31.71 -46.41
CA VAL A 23 -19.72 -30.43 -46.93
C VAL A 23 -20.25 -29.62 -45.75
N PRO A 24 -19.53 -28.58 -45.27
CA PRO A 24 -19.98 -27.74 -44.16
C PRO A 24 -21.23 -26.93 -44.53
N THR A 25 -22.11 -26.70 -43.56
CA THR A 25 -23.32 -25.87 -43.71
C THR A 25 -23.04 -24.44 -43.28
N GLU A 26 -23.92 -23.49 -43.61
CA GLU A 26 -23.87 -22.11 -43.11
C GLU A 26 -23.75 -22.05 -41.58
N LYS A 27 -24.49 -22.91 -40.85
CA LYS A 27 -24.39 -23.03 -39.40
C LYS A 27 -22.98 -23.42 -38.94
N HIS A 28 -22.32 -24.37 -39.62
CA HIS A 28 -20.95 -24.75 -39.28
C HIS A 28 -19.95 -23.59 -39.48
N TYR A 29 -20.21 -22.71 -40.46
CA TYR A 29 -19.40 -21.49 -40.64
C TYR A 29 -19.69 -20.44 -39.56
N ALA A 30 -20.96 -20.25 -39.17
CA ALA A 30 -21.33 -19.36 -38.07
C ALA A 30 -20.70 -19.83 -36.74
N ASP A 31 -20.81 -21.12 -36.42
CA ASP A 31 -20.22 -21.72 -35.22
C ASP A 31 -18.68 -21.58 -35.23
N LEU A 32 -18.04 -21.69 -36.40
CA LEU A 32 -16.60 -21.44 -36.55
C LEU A 32 -16.25 -19.97 -36.30
N ILE A 33 -16.97 -19.03 -36.92
CA ILE A 33 -16.73 -17.58 -36.79
C ILE A 33 -16.89 -17.16 -35.32
N ASP A 34 -17.98 -17.59 -34.67
CA ASP A 34 -18.24 -17.28 -33.27
C ASP A 34 -17.19 -17.92 -32.33
N SER A 35 -16.54 -19.02 -32.74
CA SER A 35 -15.46 -19.68 -31.98
C SER A 35 -14.10 -18.99 -32.01
N VAL A 36 -13.93 -17.97 -32.84
CA VAL A 36 -12.70 -17.19 -32.97
C VAL A 36 -12.83 -15.90 -32.17
N VAL A 37 -11.79 -15.54 -31.43
CA VAL A 37 -11.75 -14.28 -30.67
C VAL A 37 -11.74 -13.08 -31.63
N ASN A 38 -12.75 -12.23 -31.54
CA ASN A 38 -12.87 -10.97 -32.25
C ASN A 38 -12.40 -9.82 -31.36
N LYS A 39 -11.37 -9.08 -31.81
CA LYS A 39 -10.74 -8.03 -31.00
C LYS A 39 -11.65 -6.86 -30.66
N VAL A 40 -12.61 -6.55 -31.51
CA VAL A 40 -13.52 -5.40 -31.34
C VAL A 40 -14.74 -5.81 -30.53
N ASP A 41 -15.35 -6.95 -30.89
CA ASP A 41 -16.61 -7.38 -30.28
C ASP A 41 -16.42 -8.02 -28.90
N ASP A 42 -15.28 -8.68 -28.65
CA ASP A 42 -15.01 -9.37 -27.38
C ASP A 42 -14.33 -8.48 -26.34
N GLY A 43 -14.06 -7.21 -26.65
CA GLY A 43 -13.41 -6.26 -25.73
C GLY A 43 -11.98 -6.63 -25.35
N PHE A 44 -11.30 -7.39 -26.21
CA PHE A 44 -9.96 -7.93 -26.00
C PHE A 44 -9.02 -7.41 -27.11
N LEU A 45 -8.08 -6.54 -26.76
CA LEU A 45 -7.20 -5.94 -27.77
C LEU A 45 -5.77 -5.82 -27.28
N LYS A 46 -4.81 -6.28 -28.09
CA LYS A 46 -3.39 -6.02 -27.89
C LYS A 46 -2.91 -4.96 -28.87
N ASN A 47 -2.33 -3.87 -28.38
CA ASN A 47 -1.69 -2.82 -29.19
C ASN A 47 -0.33 -2.41 -28.58
N GLU A 48 0.45 -1.63 -29.33
CA GLU A 48 1.80 -1.21 -28.91
C GLU A 48 1.78 -0.14 -27.82
N GLU A 49 0.79 0.76 -27.83
CA GLU A 49 0.72 1.91 -26.92
C GLU A 49 0.25 1.53 -25.50
N PHE A 50 -0.77 0.69 -25.39
CA PHE A 50 -1.44 0.35 -24.12
C PHE A 50 -1.28 -1.13 -23.74
N GLY A 51 -0.61 -1.93 -24.58
CA GLY A 51 -0.42 -3.34 -24.31
C GLY A 51 -1.72 -4.12 -24.39
N PHE A 52 -2.09 -4.79 -23.30
CA PHE A 52 -3.25 -5.69 -23.22
C PHE A 52 -4.48 -4.99 -22.64
N ASN A 53 -5.48 -4.76 -23.48
CA ASN A 53 -6.70 -4.04 -23.14
C ASN A 53 -7.85 -5.01 -22.87
N ILE A 54 -8.51 -4.80 -21.74
CA ILE A 54 -9.72 -5.54 -21.34
C ILE A 54 -10.84 -4.54 -21.13
N HIS A 55 -11.88 -4.66 -21.94
CA HIS A 55 -13.13 -3.92 -21.76
C HIS A 55 -14.20 -4.89 -21.29
N SER A 56 -14.89 -4.56 -20.20
CA SER A 56 -16.10 -5.31 -19.84
C SER A 56 -17.18 -4.94 -20.85
N THR A 57 -17.69 -5.93 -21.57
CA THR A 57 -18.70 -5.75 -22.63
C THR A 57 -20.12 -5.82 -22.06
N GLY A 58 -21.04 -5.08 -22.69
CA GLY A 58 -22.44 -5.02 -22.28
C GLY A 58 -22.67 -4.38 -20.90
N LYS A 59 -23.47 -5.05 -20.05
CA LYS A 59 -23.79 -4.59 -18.67
C LYS A 59 -22.91 -5.24 -17.59
N SER A 60 -21.98 -6.11 -17.98
CA SER A 60 -21.09 -6.76 -17.02
C SER A 60 -20.15 -5.73 -16.39
N LYS A 61 -19.79 -5.97 -15.13
CA LYS A 61 -18.73 -5.23 -14.42
C LYS A 61 -17.49 -6.09 -14.25
N THR A 62 -17.58 -7.37 -14.61
CA THR A 62 -16.51 -8.34 -14.45
C THR A 62 -15.58 -8.27 -15.64
N PHE A 63 -14.29 -8.21 -15.36
CA PHE A 63 -13.22 -8.29 -16.35
C PHE A 63 -12.66 -9.71 -16.44
N VAL A 64 -12.44 -10.35 -15.28
CA VAL A 64 -11.81 -11.67 -15.20
C VAL A 64 -12.55 -12.52 -14.17
N SER A 65 -12.82 -13.78 -14.51
CA SER A 65 -13.36 -14.79 -13.62
C SER A 65 -12.40 -15.99 -13.59
N LEU A 66 -12.02 -16.43 -12.39
CA LEU A 66 -11.13 -17.58 -12.20
C LEU A 66 -11.95 -18.77 -11.74
N TYR A 67 -11.89 -19.86 -12.49
CA TYR A 67 -12.59 -21.11 -12.20
C TYR A 67 -11.62 -22.14 -11.64
N PRO A 68 -12.04 -22.99 -10.69
CA PRO A 68 -11.15 -24.00 -10.11
C PRO A 68 -10.84 -25.10 -11.14
N GLU A 69 -11.81 -25.44 -12.00
CA GLU A 69 -11.69 -26.42 -13.08
C GLU A 69 -12.47 -25.96 -14.32
N ASN A 70 -12.13 -26.52 -15.51
CA ASN A 70 -12.73 -26.13 -16.78
C ASN A 70 -14.26 -26.34 -16.85
N ASN A 71 -14.81 -27.27 -16.06
CA ASN A 71 -16.23 -27.62 -16.04
C ASN A 71 -16.96 -27.08 -14.81
N SER A 72 -16.32 -26.23 -14.00
CA SER A 72 -16.96 -25.63 -12.84
C SER A 72 -18.05 -24.64 -13.29
N ALA A 73 -19.22 -24.72 -12.69
CA ALA A 73 -20.34 -23.83 -13.01
C ALA A 73 -20.07 -22.38 -12.56
N ASP A 74 -19.39 -22.22 -11.43
CA ASP A 74 -19.12 -20.94 -10.79
C ASP A 74 -17.61 -20.68 -10.66
N PRO A 75 -17.15 -19.42 -10.80
CA PRO A 75 -15.78 -19.05 -10.49
C PRO A 75 -15.56 -19.08 -8.97
N PHE A 76 -14.30 -19.19 -8.52
CA PHE A 76 -13.94 -19.01 -7.11
C PHE A 76 -13.46 -17.58 -6.80
N PHE A 77 -13.08 -16.81 -7.83
CA PHE A 77 -12.55 -15.46 -7.68
C PHE A 77 -12.85 -14.60 -8.90
N VAL A 78 -13.09 -13.31 -8.70
CA VAL A 78 -13.40 -12.37 -9.77
C VAL A 78 -12.64 -11.06 -9.64
N ILE A 79 -12.37 -10.44 -10.78
CA ILE A 79 -11.83 -9.08 -10.91
C ILE A 79 -12.88 -8.23 -11.62
N THR A 80 -13.33 -7.17 -10.96
CA THR A 80 -14.46 -6.35 -11.38
C THR A 80 -14.13 -4.85 -11.29
N LYS A 81 -14.92 -4.02 -11.99
CA LYS A 81 -14.98 -2.58 -11.72
C LYS A 81 -15.71 -2.36 -10.40
N ASP A 82 -15.15 -1.49 -9.55
CA ASP A 82 -15.88 -1.04 -8.37
C ASP A 82 -17.10 -0.19 -8.76
N GLN A 83 -18.19 -0.34 -8.01
CA GLN A 83 -19.44 0.38 -8.28
C GLN A 83 -19.42 1.80 -7.70
N ALA A 84 -18.81 1.97 -6.53
CA ALA A 84 -18.78 3.24 -5.82
C ALA A 84 -17.76 4.21 -6.43
N LYS A 85 -16.60 3.69 -6.87
CA LYS A 85 -15.57 4.46 -7.57
C LYS A 85 -15.22 3.75 -8.89
N PRO A 86 -15.77 4.18 -10.04
CA PRO A 86 -15.62 3.45 -11.32
C PRO A 86 -14.19 3.38 -11.86
N LYS A 87 -13.24 4.14 -11.27
CA LYS A 87 -11.80 4.05 -11.58
C LYS A 87 -11.02 3.12 -10.63
N SER A 88 -11.69 2.48 -9.68
CA SER A 88 -11.06 1.51 -8.77
C SER A 88 -11.30 0.08 -9.25
N LEU A 89 -10.28 -0.75 -9.14
CA LEU A 89 -10.34 -2.19 -9.43
C LEU A 89 -10.69 -2.94 -8.15
N LYS A 90 -11.70 -3.81 -8.20
CA LYS A 90 -12.16 -4.64 -7.09
C LYS A 90 -11.84 -6.11 -7.38
N LEU A 91 -11.17 -6.77 -6.45
CA LEU A 91 -10.88 -8.21 -6.49
C LEU A 91 -11.61 -8.86 -5.31
N GLN A 92 -12.28 -9.98 -5.53
CA GLN A 92 -12.97 -10.67 -4.44
C GLN A 92 -13.17 -12.17 -4.75
N PRO A 93 -13.27 -13.00 -3.70
CA PRO A 93 -13.86 -14.33 -3.85
C PRO A 93 -15.26 -14.22 -4.44
N TYR A 94 -15.59 -15.11 -5.37
CA TYR A 94 -16.95 -15.14 -5.92
C TYR A 94 -17.87 -15.90 -4.97
N VAL A 95 -18.99 -15.27 -4.65
CA VAL A 95 -20.12 -15.90 -3.95
C VAL A 95 -21.38 -15.44 -4.66
N ALA A 96 -22.20 -16.38 -5.12
CA ALA A 96 -23.38 -16.07 -5.92
C ALA A 96 -24.34 -15.14 -5.15
N GLY A 97 -24.65 -13.98 -5.73
CA GLY A 97 -25.56 -13.00 -5.13
C GLY A 97 -24.99 -12.19 -3.96
N ASP A 98 -23.71 -12.37 -3.61
CA ASP A 98 -23.05 -11.66 -2.50
C ASP A 98 -21.94 -10.74 -3.05
N ASP A 99 -22.00 -9.46 -2.67
CA ASP A 99 -20.98 -8.46 -2.99
C ASP A 99 -20.21 -8.04 -1.73
N ASN A 100 -19.84 -9.02 -0.88
CA ASN A 100 -19.26 -8.80 0.42
C ASN A 100 -17.98 -7.94 0.40
N VAL A 101 -18.13 -6.68 0.78
CA VAL A 101 -17.07 -5.69 0.86
C VAL A 101 -15.93 -6.16 1.79
N ALA A 102 -16.23 -6.89 2.88
CA ALA A 102 -15.22 -7.30 3.85
C ALA A 102 -14.20 -8.32 3.29
N LYS A 103 -14.56 -9.04 2.23
CA LYS A 103 -13.66 -9.99 1.54
C LYS A 103 -13.03 -9.42 0.28
N SER A 104 -13.21 -8.13 0.04
CA SER A 104 -12.80 -7.46 -1.18
C SER A 104 -11.45 -6.77 -1.02
N PHE A 105 -10.69 -6.74 -2.10
CA PHE A 105 -9.43 -6.02 -2.23
C PHE A 105 -9.61 -4.93 -3.27
N TYR A 106 -9.20 -3.71 -2.94
CA TYR A 106 -9.44 -2.53 -3.76
C TYR A 106 -8.11 -1.92 -4.17
N PHE A 107 -7.89 -1.80 -5.48
CA PHE A 107 -6.79 -1.01 -6.03
C PHE A 107 -7.39 0.27 -6.57
N GLY A 108 -7.19 1.38 -5.86
CA GLY A 108 -7.70 2.67 -6.29
C GLY A 108 -6.80 3.31 -7.34
N ALA A 109 -7.39 4.13 -8.21
CA ALA A 109 -6.67 4.85 -9.26
C ALA A 109 -5.55 5.77 -8.71
N ASP A 110 -5.65 6.19 -7.45
CA ASP A 110 -4.69 7.06 -6.79
C ASP A 110 -3.48 6.27 -6.22
N GLY A 111 -3.38 4.98 -6.57
CA GLY A 111 -2.30 4.08 -6.16
C GLY A 111 -2.39 3.67 -4.69
N ASN A 112 -3.60 3.56 -4.14
CA ASN A 112 -3.85 3.06 -2.79
C ASN A 112 -4.44 1.63 -2.83
N LEU A 113 -4.22 0.90 -1.74
CA LEU A 113 -4.70 -0.46 -1.54
C LEU A 113 -5.63 -0.52 -0.33
N GLY A 114 -6.87 -0.94 -0.55
CA GLY A 114 -7.86 -1.18 0.50
C GLY A 114 -8.10 -2.67 0.69
N LEU A 115 -8.08 -3.17 1.93
CA LEU A 115 -8.38 -4.57 2.27
C LEU A 115 -9.64 -4.59 3.13
N GLY A 116 -10.74 -5.16 2.61
CA GLY A 116 -12.04 -5.21 3.28
C GLY A 116 -12.81 -3.88 3.31
N LYS A 117 -12.25 -2.81 2.75
CA LYS A 117 -12.86 -1.48 2.52
C LYS A 117 -12.09 -0.74 1.42
N LEU A 118 -12.71 0.28 0.82
CA LEU A 118 -11.96 1.28 0.05
C LEU A 118 -11.04 2.06 1.00
N ALA A 119 -9.83 2.40 0.55
CA ALA A 119 -8.91 3.19 1.35
C ALA A 119 -9.40 4.63 1.51
N ASP A 120 -9.32 5.13 2.74
CA ASP A 120 -9.63 6.53 3.04
C ASP A 120 -8.59 7.48 2.42
N ASN A 121 -8.95 8.75 2.27
CA ASN A 121 -8.07 9.76 1.68
C ASN A 121 -6.78 9.88 2.50
N GLY A 122 -5.64 10.06 1.81
CA GLY A 122 -4.33 10.16 2.44
C GLY A 122 -3.68 8.83 2.83
N LEU A 123 -4.42 7.71 2.85
CA LEU A 123 -3.87 6.38 3.14
C LEU A 123 -3.47 5.64 1.85
N LYS A 124 -2.24 5.10 1.85
CA LYS A 124 -1.76 4.21 0.77
C LYS A 124 -2.12 2.75 0.99
N LEU A 125 -2.27 2.32 2.25
CA LEU A 125 -2.77 1.01 2.65
C LEU A 125 -3.78 1.20 3.77
N ASP A 126 -4.98 0.69 3.59
CA ASP A 126 -6.07 0.73 4.58
C ASP A 126 -6.67 -0.66 4.74
N VAL A 127 -6.85 -1.10 5.99
CA VAL A 127 -7.21 -2.48 6.31
C VAL A 127 -8.36 -2.50 7.30
N ALA A 128 -9.51 -3.02 6.87
CA ALA A 128 -10.62 -3.36 7.74
C ALA A 128 -10.34 -4.71 8.42
N GLY A 129 -9.60 -4.69 9.53
CA GLY A 129 -9.29 -5.88 10.33
C GLY A 129 -7.90 -5.83 10.97
N PHE A 130 -7.39 -7.00 11.36
CA PHE A 130 -6.06 -7.11 11.96
C PHE A 130 -4.97 -7.32 10.91
N VAL A 131 -3.81 -6.70 11.14
CA VAL A 131 -2.59 -6.89 10.33
C VAL A 131 -1.54 -7.62 11.17
N GLY A 132 -1.09 -8.77 10.69
CA GLY A 132 0.09 -9.46 11.22
C GLY A 132 1.37 -8.94 10.54
N MET A 133 2.42 -8.65 11.32
CA MET A 133 3.70 -8.17 10.79
C MET A 133 4.89 -8.77 11.57
N GLN A 134 5.92 -9.24 10.85
CA GLN A 134 7.16 -9.70 11.47
C GLN A 134 7.98 -8.52 12.04
N GLY A 135 7.86 -7.35 11.42
CA GLY A 135 8.49 -6.12 11.87
C GLY A 135 7.94 -4.91 11.11
N ARG A 136 8.20 -3.72 11.65
CA ARG A 136 7.86 -2.44 11.02
C ARG A 136 9.05 -1.51 11.11
N VAL A 137 9.32 -0.79 10.02
CA VAL A 137 10.39 0.21 9.95
C VAL A 137 9.84 1.53 9.44
N GLY A 138 10.15 2.62 10.14
CA GLY A 138 9.82 3.95 9.67
C GLY A 138 10.66 4.35 8.44
N ASN A 139 9.99 4.84 7.40
CA ASN A 139 10.59 5.30 6.15
C ASN A 139 10.46 6.81 5.93
N PHE A 140 9.86 7.56 6.86
CA PHE A 140 9.71 9.02 6.74
C PHE A 140 11.08 9.70 6.72
N ARG A 141 11.98 9.29 7.63
CA ARG A 141 13.38 9.71 7.58
C ARG A 141 14.27 8.65 8.18
N SER A 142 15.47 8.50 7.63
CA SER A 142 16.51 7.65 8.21
C SER A 142 17.88 8.21 7.92
N GLY A 143 18.87 7.77 8.69
CA GLY A 143 20.24 8.23 8.49
C GLY A 143 21.13 7.93 9.67
N LYS A 144 22.23 8.67 9.73
CA LYS A 144 23.22 8.56 10.80
C LYS A 144 23.72 9.94 11.23
N PHE A 145 24.03 10.06 12.52
CA PHE A 145 24.71 11.23 13.09
C PHE A 145 25.89 10.79 13.94
N PRO A 146 26.92 11.64 14.12
CA PRO A 146 27.98 11.38 15.10
C PRO A 146 27.42 11.14 16.49
N ALA A 147 27.96 10.15 17.20
CA ALA A 147 27.63 9.84 18.60
C ALA A 147 28.55 10.63 19.56
N ASP A 148 28.64 11.93 19.36
CA ASP A 148 29.64 12.83 19.95
C ASP A 148 29.15 13.57 21.22
N GLY A 149 27.89 13.40 21.60
CA GLY A 149 27.27 14.12 22.71
C GLY A 149 26.56 15.41 22.31
N GLN A 150 26.68 15.82 21.04
CA GLN A 150 26.07 17.03 20.49
C GLN A 150 24.66 16.75 19.94
N TRP A 151 23.84 17.81 19.90
CA TRP A 151 22.49 17.73 19.35
C TRP A 151 22.49 17.82 17.83
N HIS A 152 21.85 16.85 17.18
CA HIS A 152 21.69 16.76 15.74
C HIS A 152 20.20 16.81 15.37
N THR A 153 19.86 17.49 14.27
CA THR A 153 18.46 17.72 13.89
C THR A 153 17.87 16.57 13.07
N LEU A 154 16.91 15.85 13.67
CA LEU A 154 16.18 14.74 13.06
C LEU A 154 15.06 15.18 12.13
N VAL A 155 14.34 16.24 12.46
CA VAL A 155 13.25 16.81 11.64
C VAL A 155 13.25 18.30 11.91
N LYS A 156 13.04 19.13 10.89
CA LYS A 156 13.15 20.58 10.94
C LYS A 156 12.03 21.23 10.14
N ASP A 157 11.95 22.55 10.23
CA ASP A 157 11.03 23.38 9.44
C ASP A 157 9.58 22.93 9.65
N LEU A 158 9.25 22.62 10.91
CA LEU A 158 7.94 22.13 11.31
C LEU A 158 7.02 23.28 11.75
N ASP A 159 5.76 23.17 11.37
CA ASP A 159 4.65 23.98 11.85
C ASP A 159 3.43 23.06 12.10
N ASN A 160 2.41 23.56 12.79
CA ASN A 160 1.22 22.80 13.17
C ASN A 160 1.55 21.59 14.07
N CYS A 161 0.68 20.57 14.09
CA CYS A 161 0.81 19.40 14.94
C CYS A 161 1.46 18.21 14.21
N HIS A 162 2.36 17.52 14.91
CA HIS A 162 3.04 16.34 14.39
C HIS A 162 3.22 15.27 15.45
N ALA A 163 3.22 14.01 15.01
CA ALA A 163 3.60 12.88 15.84
C ALA A 163 4.62 12.01 15.11
N TYR A 164 5.72 11.69 15.79
CA TYR A 164 6.78 10.83 15.25
C TYR A 164 7.09 9.70 16.21
N GLU A 165 7.36 8.53 15.64
CA GLU A 165 8.03 7.43 16.31
C GLU A 165 9.49 7.38 15.86
N VAL A 166 10.41 7.33 16.82
CA VAL A 166 11.85 7.27 16.56
C VAL A 166 12.42 6.00 17.19
N VAL A 167 13.00 5.14 16.34
CA VAL A 167 13.86 4.04 16.78
C VAL A 167 15.29 4.41 16.43
N ALA A 168 16.17 4.46 17.44
CA ALA A 168 17.56 4.83 17.25
C ALA A 168 18.51 3.97 18.08
N ARG A 169 19.68 3.66 17.51
CA ARG A 169 20.71 2.81 18.12
C ARG A 169 22.09 3.38 17.87
N THR A 170 22.96 3.31 18.87
CA THR A 170 24.38 3.67 18.76
C THR A 170 25.28 2.60 19.39
N GLY A 171 26.58 2.71 19.15
CA GLY A 171 27.63 1.81 19.64
C GLY A 171 28.30 1.01 18.53
N ALA A 172 29.60 0.73 18.71
CA ALA A 172 30.43 0.00 17.76
C ALA A 172 31.02 -1.27 18.38
N LYS A 173 31.26 -2.28 17.55
CA LYS A 173 31.86 -3.56 17.97
C LYS A 173 33.17 -3.31 18.73
N GLY A 174 33.35 -3.99 19.86
CA GLY A 174 34.56 -3.88 20.67
C GLY A 174 34.72 -2.58 21.48
N LYS A 175 33.78 -1.62 21.40
CA LYS A 175 33.86 -0.36 22.18
C LYS A 175 33.19 -0.42 23.55
N GLY A 176 32.47 -1.50 23.86
CA GLY A 176 31.85 -1.71 25.18
C GLY A 176 30.77 -0.71 25.59
N LYS A 177 30.25 0.10 24.65
CA LYS A 177 29.20 1.11 24.89
C LYS A 177 28.16 1.03 23.79
N PHE A 178 26.91 0.80 24.17
CA PHE A 178 25.77 0.72 23.26
C PHE A 178 24.56 1.38 23.86
N ALA A 179 23.68 1.92 23.02
CA ALA A 179 22.34 2.32 23.45
C ALA A 179 21.32 2.09 22.36
N LEU A 180 20.09 1.83 22.81
CA LEU A 180 18.91 1.67 21.98
C LEU A 180 17.78 2.50 22.60
N MET A 181 17.03 3.17 21.75
CA MET A 181 15.90 4.01 22.15
C MET A 181 14.74 3.80 21.18
N HIS A 182 13.55 3.63 21.76
CA HIS A 182 12.26 3.80 21.11
C HIS A 182 11.56 4.99 21.76
N ALA A 183 11.08 5.93 20.95
CA ALA A 183 10.47 7.14 21.48
C ALA A 183 9.28 7.58 20.64
N ILE A 184 8.30 8.16 21.32
CA ILE A 184 7.18 8.86 20.71
C ILE A 184 7.34 10.35 21.01
N ALA A 185 7.46 11.15 19.96
CA ALA A 185 7.60 12.59 20.02
C ALA A 185 6.31 13.23 19.48
N LEU A 186 5.60 13.94 20.36
CA LEU A 186 4.39 14.69 20.03
C LEU A 186 4.73 16.18 20.02
N GLY A 187 4.50 16.82 18.88
CA GLY A 187 4.70 18.23 18.63
C GLY A 187 3.36 18.94 18.48
N VAL A 188 3.13 19.98 19.28
CA VAL A 188 1.98 20.88 19.17
C VAL A 188 2.54 22.29 19.26
N TYR A 189 2.83 22.90 18.10
CA TYR A 189 3.40 24.24 17.96
C TYR A 189 4.63 24.53 18.85
N GLY A 190 5.83 24.28 18.32
CA GLY A 190 7.06 24.67 19.00
C GLY A 190 7.49 23.76 20.14
N LYS A 191 8.46 24.22 20.94
CA LYS A 191 9.00 23.46 22.08
C LYS A 191 8.05 23.43 23.28
N ARG A 192 7.35 24.54 23.55
CA ARG A 192 6.54 24.72 24.76
C ARG A 192 5.24 23.95 24.61
N GLY A 193 5.02 22.93 25.44
CA GLY A 193 3.83 22.07 25.38
C GLY A 193 4.09 20.73 24.68
N SER A 194 4.99 20.71 23.69
CA SER A 194 5.43 19.50 23.02
C SER A 194 6.17 18.54 23.96
N LYS A 195 5.95 17.23 23.78
CA LYS A 195 6.46 16.18 24.69
C LYS A 195 7.20 15.09 23.93
N VAL A 196 8.17 14.48 24.60
CA VAL A 196 8.84 13.26 24.12
C VAL A 196 8.82 12.20 25.21
N LYS A 197 8.12 11.09 24.96
CA LYS A 197 8.19 9.90 25.79
C LYS A 197 9.28 8.97 25.23
N LYS A 198 10.27 8.65 26.05
CA LYS A 198 11.46 7.89 25.66
C LYS A 198 11.52 6.59 26.45
N ASN A 199 11.52 5.45 25.77
CA ASN A 199 11.91 4.16 26.34
C ASN A 199 13.32 3.83 25.83
N ARG A 200 14.29 3.74 26.73
CA ARG A 200 15.71 3.68 26.36
C ARG A 200 16.49 2.78 27.29
N THR A 201 17.48 2.10 26.72
CA THR A 201 18.41 1.24 27.44
C THR A 201 19.84 1.53 26.98
N CYS A 202 20.82 1.16 27.79
CA CYS A 202 22.23 1.24 27.43
C CYS A 202 23.03 0.07 28.03
N TYR A 203 24.17 -0.20 27.41
CA TYR A 203 25.22 -1.09 27.91
C TYR A 203 26.49 -0.30 28.21
N GLY A 204 27.21 -0.70 29.26
CA GLY A 204 28.33 0.04 29.84
C GLY A 204 27.85 0.93 30.97
N PHE A 205 28.26 2.20 31.00
CA PHE A 205 27.82 3.16 32.02
C PHE A 205 26.39 3.64 31.79
N PHE A 206 25.64 3.83 32.88
CA PHE A 206 24.24 4.24 32.88
C PHE A 206 23.96 5.62 32.28
N TRP A 207 24.98 6.46 32.06
CA TRP A 207 24.81 7.74 31.37
C TRP A 207 24.85 7.62 29.84
N ASN A 208 25.21 6.46 29.28
CA ASN A 208 25.38 6.24 27.85
C ASN A 208 24.04 6.16 27.11
N HIS A 209 23.01 6.92 27.47
CA HIS A 209 21.72 6.88 26.79
C HIS A 209 21.65 7.81 25.57
N LEU A 210 20.70 7.51 24.69
CA LEU A 210 20.21 8.45 23.68
C LEU A 210 19.17 9.40 24.28
N ASN A 211 19.04 10.58 23.69
CA ASN A 211 18.09 11.59 24.13
C ASN A 211 17.48 12.32 22.94
N LEU A 212 16.26 12.82 23.15
CA LEU A 212 15.48 13.59 22.19
C LEU A 212 14.92 14.83 22.86
N ARG A 213 14.82 15.91 22.09
CA ARG A 213 14.17 17.15 22.50
C ARG A 213 13.51 17.87 21.32
N TRP A 214 12.49 18.66 21.65
CA TRP A 214 11.98 19.71 20.78
C TRP A 214 12.76 21.02 21.02
N ILE A 215 12.99 21.77 19.94
CA ILE A 215 13.55 23.13 19.96
C ILE A 215 12.79 24.01 18.94
N GLY A 216 13.01 25.32 18.99
CA GLY A 216 12.42 26.28 18.05
C GLY A 216 11.22 27.04 18.62
N THR A 217 10.53 27.73 17.72
CA THR A 217 9.39 28.63 18.01
C THR A 217 8.08 27.99 17.57
N THR A 218 6.96 28.68 17.77
CA THR A 218 5.60 28.20 17.45
C THR A 218 5.47 27.67 16.01
N HIS A 219 5.94 28.43 15.02
CA HIS A 219 5.80 28.15 13.58
C HIS A 219 7.11 27.72 12.89
N ASN A 220 8.13 27.41 13.68
CA ASN A 220 9.37 26.85 13.16
C ASN A 220 10.08 26.08 14.25
N TYR A 221 9.81 24.78 14.30
CA TYR A 221 10.37 23.90 15.32
C TYR A 221 10.98 22.64 14.75
N ALA A 222 11.77 21.98 15.59
CA ALA A 222 12.58 20.86 15.18
C ALA A 222 12.72 19.81 16.28
N LEU A 223 12.79 18.55 15.86
CA LEU A 223 13.13 17.41 16.71
C LEU A 223 14.64 17.16 16.60
N GLN A 224 15.33 17.09 17.73
CA GLN A 224 16.76 16.78 17.77
C GLN A 224 17.06 15.51 18.56
N ILE A 225 18.14 14.83 18.19
CA ILE A 225 18.70 13.64 18.84
C ILE A 225 20.14 13.87 19.27
N ARG A 226 20.55 13.21 20.35
CA ARG A 226 21.96 13.07 20.72
C ARG A 226 22.24 11.81 21.53
N THR A 227 23.51 11.51 21.71
CA THR A 227 23.98 10.73 22.86
C THR A 227 24.18 11.65 24.07
N ASN A 228 24.02 11.12 25.28
CA ASN A 228 24.31 11.88 26.51
C ASN A 228 25.81 12.01 26.80
N SER A 229 26.63 11.13 26.20
CA SER A 229 28.09 11.10 26.30
C SER A 229 28.71 10.94 24.91
N ASN A 230 30.00 11.21 24.78
CA ASN A 230 30.74 10.89 23.56
C ASN A 230 31.08 9.39 23.53
N TYR A 231 30.71 8.72 22.45
CA TYR A 231 30.92 7.28 22.24
C TYR A 231 32.28 6.94 21.60
N GLY A 232 33.05 7.96 21.22
CA GLY A 232 34.38 7.84 20.63
C GLY A 232 34.36 8.06 19.12
N THR A 233 35.57 8.23 18.57
CA THR A 233 35.80 8.55 17.17
C THR A 233 35.19 7.49 16.25
N GLY A 234 34.44 7.95 15.23
CA GLY A 234 33.80 7.10 14.23
C GLY A 234 32.51 6.40 14.67
N VAL A 235 32.07 6.54 15.92
CA VAL A 235 30.80 5.95 16.36
C VAL A 235 29.63 6.83 15.93
N GLN A 236 28.56 6.20 15.44
CA GLN A 236 27.39 6.87 14.88
C GLN A 236 26.10 6.41 15.56
N ILE A 237 25.14 7.32 15.65
CA ILE A 237 23.73 7.07 15.96
C ILE A 237 23.04 6.74 14.65
N PHE A 238 22.46 5.54 14.53
CA PHE A 238 21.61 5.14 13.41
C PHE A 238 20.15 5.28 13.82
N PHE A 239 19.30 5.81 12.95
CA PHE A 239 17.90 6.04 13.30
C PHE A 239 16.93 5.76 12.14
N LYS A 240 15.69 5.44 12.53
CA LYS A 240 14.51 5.30 11.67
C LYS A 240 13.38 6.11 12.30
N VAL A 241 12.71 6.94 11.48
CA VAL A 241 11.57 7.77 11.89
C VAL A 241 10.34 7.33 11.12
N THR A 242 9.25 7.11 11.84
CA THR A 242 7.89 6.95 11.30
C THR A 242 7.10 8.22 11.59
N GLN A 243 6.38 8.74 10.60
CA GLN A 243 5.37 9.77 10.83
C GLN A 243 4.05 9.10 11.23
N LEU A 244 3.54 9.46 12.41
CA LEU A 244 2.29 8.93 12.96
C LEU A 244 1.12 9.89 12.77
N TRP A 245 1.41 11.19 12.61
CA TRP A 245 0.41 12.24 12.40
C TRP A 245 0.97 13.36 11.52
N ASN A 246 0.12 13.88 10.64
CA ASN A 246 0.35 15.03 9.77
C ASN A 246 -0.99 15.73 9.52
N ASP A 247 -1.13 16.98 9.95
CA ASP A 247 -2.37 17.75 9.78
C ASP A 247 -2.81 17.80 8.31
N HIS A 248 -1.87 18.05 7.38
CA HIS A 248 -2.17 18.08 5.94
C HIS A 248 -2.71 16.75 5.39
N ALA A 249 -2.44 15.63 6.06
CA ALA A 249 -2.87 14.32 5.61
C ALA A 249 -4.23 13.89 6.19
N PHE A 250 -4.59 14.41 7.37
CA PHE A 250 -5.70 13.88 8.17
C PHE A 250 -6.76 14.90 8.58
N LEU A 251 -6.52 16.20 8.36
CA LEU A 251 -7.45 17.26 8.72
C LEU A 251 -7.93 18.04 7.49
N GLU A 252 -9.11 18.63 7.63
CA GLU A 252 -9.62 19.62 6.70
C GLU A 252 -8.82 20.92 6.81
N GLU A 253 -8.81 21.73 5.75
CA GLU A 253 -7.95 22.92 5.64
C GLU A 253 -8.23 23.98 6.73
N ASP A 254 -9.43 23.99 7.30
CA ASP A 254 -9.84 24.94 8.35
C ASP A 254 -9.18 24.68 9.72
N TYR A 255 -8.48 23.55 9.88
CA TYR A 255 -7.93 23.11 11.17
C TYR A 255 -6.42 23.35 11.34
N PHE A 256 -5.71 23.85 10.33
CA PHE A 256 -4.26 24.08 10.40
C PHE A 256 -3.82 25.31 9.59
N TYR A 257 -2.66 25.87 9.93
CA TYR A 257 -2.09 26.98 9.17
C TYR A 257 -1.40 26.46 7.91
N LYS A 258 -1.74 27.04 6.75
CA LYS A 258 -1.00 26.80 5.52
C LYS A 258 0.36 27.47 5.65
N ASN A 259 1.43 26.73 5.36
CA ASN A 259 2.74 27.33 5.16
C ASN A 259 2.67 28.17 3.88
N ASP A 260 2.95 29.46 3.98
CA ASP A 260 3.15 30.36 2.83
C ASP A 260 4.33 29.90 1.95
#